data_AF-A0A1Y4LBZ7-F1
#
_entry.id   AF-A0A1Y4LBZ7-F1
#
_cell.length_a   1.000
_cell.length_b   1.000
_cell.length_c   1.000
_cell.angle_alpha   90.00
_cell.angle_beta   90.00
_cell.angle_gamma   90.00
#
_symmetry.space_group_name_H-M   'P 1'
#
loop_
_entity.id
_entity.type
_entity.pdbx_description
1 polymer ?
#
loop_
_entity_poly.entity_id
_entity_poly.type
_entity_poly.pdbx_seq_one_letter_code
_entity_poly.pdbx_strand_id
1 'polypeptide(L)'
;MKPSRNIYQTARERAGMTQEAASDRLYISTESLRMYETGRRRPSDEMVVMMAELYRDPALAYRHLKASPAGQILPEVTERSLEQCTMRLFRLLRNFAREGRVETLLEIAEDGIIDERERPIYDSIMDELREIVAASLSLSLTGAGQEKTPHQSANW
;
A
#
# COMPACT_ATOMS: atom_id res chain seq x y z
N MET A 1 -16.17 -24.43 1.58
CA MET A 1 -15.03 -23.48 1.60
C MET A 1 -15.51 -22.19 0.95
N LYS A 2 -15.61 -21.07 1.68
CA LYS A 2 -15.91 -19.78 1.03
C LYS A 2 -14.73 -19.48 0.09
N PRO A 3 -14.95 -19.18 -1.21
CA PRO A 3 -13.86 -18.77 -2.08
C PRO A 3 -13.15 -17.57 -1.42
N SER A 4 -11.83 -17.57 -1.40
CA SER A 4 -11.07 -16.42 -0.88
C SER A 4 -11.56 -15.18 -1.64
N ARG A 5 -12.08 -14.20 -0.90
CA ARG A 5 -12.57 -12.96 -1.50
C ARG A 5 -11.39 -12.25 -2.13
N ASN A 6 -11.54 -11.82 -3.38
CA ASN A 6 -10.48 -11.08 -4.03
C ASN A 6 -10.46 -9.61 -3.57
N ILE A 7 -9.42 -8.89 -3.97
CA ILE A 7 -9.18 -7.51 -3.52
C ILE A 7 -10.31 -6.54 -3.92
N TYR A 8 -10.96 -6.75 -5.07
CA TYR A 8 -12.03 -5.86 -5.56
C TYR A 8 -13.33 -6.07 -4.80
N GLN A 9 -13.70 -7.35 -4.57
CA GLN A 9 -14.88 -7.69 -3.78
C GLN A 9 -14.76 -7.17 -2.36
N THR A 10 -13.58 -7.35 -1.76
CA THR A 10 -13.30 -6.90 -0.38
C THR A 10 -13.43 -5.39 -0.25
N ALA A 11 -12.90 -4.62 -1.21
CA ALA A 11 -13.00 -3.16 -1.21
C ALA A 11 -14.46 -2.69 -1.36
N ARG A 12 -15.23 -3.28 -2.29
CA ARG A 12 -16.65 -2.94 -2.46
C ARG A 12 -17.46 -3.21 -1.20
N GLU A 13 -17.27 -4.38 -0.58
CA GLU A 13 -17.99 -4.75 0.64
C GLU A 13 -17.65 -3.83 1.82
N ARG A 14 -16.38 -3.41 1.95
CA ARG A 14 -15.96 -2.40 2.95
C ARG A 14 -16.61 -1.05 2.73
N ALA A 15 -16.83 -0.67 1.47
CA ALA A 15 -17.59 0.52 1.11
C ALA A 15 -19.12 0.37 1.35
N GLY A 16 -19.59 -0.80 1.79
CA GLY A 16 -21.00 -1.06 2.06
C GLY A 16 -21.88 -1.10 0.80
N MET A 17 -21.30 -1.35 -0.37
CA MET A 17 -22.01 -1.30 -1.66
C MET A 17 -22.43 -2.69 -2.13
N THR A 18 -23.61 -2.83 -2.73
CA THR A 18 -24.01 -4.05 -3.46
C THR A 18 -23.32 -4.11 -4.84
N GLN A 19 -23.35 -5.28 -5.49
CA GLN A 19 -22.80 -5.41 -6.85
C GLN A 19 -23.54 -4.51 -7.83
N GLU A 20 -24.86 -4.44 -7.73
CA GLU A 20 -25.74 -3.59 -8.57
C GLU A 20 -25.40 -2.11 -8.40
N ALA A 21 -25.36 -1.62 -7.15
CA ALA A 21 -25.06 -0.22 -6.89
C ALA A 21 -23.65 0.19 -7.34
N ALA A 22 -22.68 -0.72 -7.22
CA ALA A 22 -21.31 -0.47 -7.67
C ALA A 22 -21.19 -0.51 -9.20
N SER A 23 -21.79 -1.50 -9.87
CA SER A 23 -21.73 -1.62 -11.33
C SER A 23 -22.39 -0.43 -12.02
N ASP A 24 -23.53 0.04 -11.48
CA ASP A 24 -24.24 1.20 -12.01
C ASP A 24 -23.38 2.46 -11.95
N ARG A 25 -22.70 2.70 -10.82
CA ARG A 25 -21.81 3.87 -10.65
C ARG A 25 -20.49 3.76 -11.42
N LEU A 26 -20.04 2.54 -11.72
CA LEU A 26 -18.86 2.28 -12.55
C LEU A 26 -19.21 2.21 -14.05
N TYR A 27 -20.48 2.39 -14.42
CA TYR A 27 -20.98 2.31 -15.79
C TYR A 27 -20.60 0.98 -16.49
N ILE A 28 -20.68 -0.13 -15.77
CA ILE A 28 -20.45 -1.48 -16.27
C ILE A 28 -21.63 -2.40 -15.92
N SER A 29 -21.72 -3.56 -16.55
CA SER A 29 -22.72 -4.56 -16.14
C SER A 29 -22.35 -5.22 -14.79
N THR A 30 -23.37 -5.61 -14.02
CA THR A 30 -23.21 -6.43 -12.80
C THR A 30 -22.39 -7.69 -13.07
N GLU A 31 -22.57 -8.32 -14.23
CA GLU A 31 -21.80 -9.49 -14.63
C GLU A 31 -20.33 -9.15 -14.90
N SER A 32 -20.02 -7.99 -15.50
CA SER A 32 -18.62 -7.55 -15.66
C SER A 32 -17.94 -7.36 -14.31
N LEU A 33 -18.62 -6.73 -13.36
CA LEU A 33 -18.12 -6.58 -11.99
C LEU A 33 -17.91 -7.94 -11.31
N ARG A 34 -18.86 -8.88 -11.46
CA ARG A 34 -18.72 -10.25 -10.95
C ARG A 34 -17.51 -10.97 -11.56
N MET A 35 -17.24 -10.79 -12.85
CA MET A 35 -16.06 -11.37 -13.50
C MET A 35 -14.76 -10.81 -12.90
N TYR A 36 -14.74 -9.52 -12.53
CA TYR A 36 -13.62 -8.94 -11.78
C TYR A 36 -13.49 -9.54 -10.39
N GLU A 37 -14.58 -9.63 -9.64
CA GLU A 37 -14.63 -10.12 -8.24
C GLU A 37 -14.36 -11.63 -8.08
N THR A 38 -14.57 -12.40 -9.14
CA THR A 38 -14.25 -13.84 -9.18
C THR A 38 -12.87 -14.13 -9.74
N GLY A 39 -12.13 -13.10 -10.18
CA GLY A 39 -10.81 -13.25 -10.79
C GLY A 39 -10.82 -13.83 -12.20
N ARG A 40 -12.01 -14.03 -12.79
CA ARG A 40 -12.16 -14.51 -14.18
C ARG A 40 -11.67 -13.49 -15.21
N ARG A 41 -11.71 -12.21 -14.87
CA ARG A 41 -11.14 -11.12 -15.67
C ARG A 41 -10.38 -10.16 -14.77
N ARG A 42 -9.18 -9.73 -15.18
CA ARG A 42 -8.48 -8.62 -14.52
C ARG A 42 -9.09 -7.29 -15.01
N PRO A 43 -9.51 -6.37 -14.13
CA PRO A 43 -9.88 -5.01 -14.54
C PRO A 43 -8.66 -4.28 -15.10
N SER A 44 -8.89 -3.27 -15.96
CA SER A 44 -7.83 -2.35 -16.39
C SER A 44 -7.39 -1.45 -15.24
N ASP A 45 -6.19 -0.88 -15.35
CA ASP A 45 -5.67 0.04 -14.33
C ASP A 45 -6.62 1.24 -14.14
N GLU A 46 -7.16 1.80 -15.23
CA GLU A 46 -8.18 2.88 -15.20
C GLU A 46 -9.45 2.46 -14.44
N MET A 47 -9.95 1.24 -14.67
CA MET A 47 -11.12 0.73 -13.97
C MET A 47 -10.85 0.60 -12.47
N VAL A 48 -9.64 0.19 -12.09
CA VAL A 48 -9.28 0.08 -10.67
C VAL A 48 -9.14 1.46 -10.00
N VAL A 49 -8.65 2.48 -10.71
CA VAL A 49 -8.65 3.85 -10.20
C VAL A 49 -10.08 4.30 -9.89
N MET A 50 -11.02 4.10 -10.83
CA MET A 50 -12.44 4.41 -10.61
C MET A 50 -13.03 3.62 -9.44
N MET A 51 -12.67 2.33 -9.30
CA MET A 51 -13.09 1.52 -8.14
C MET A 51 -12.53 2.06 -6.83
N ALA A 52 -11.25 2.42 -6.78
CA ALA A 52 -10.59 2.91 -5.57
C ALA A 52 -11.21 4.22 -5.08
N GLU A 53 -11.53 5.14 -6.02
CA GLU A 53 -12.24 6.38 -5.73
C GLU A 53 -13.67 6.12 -5.24
N LEU A 54 -14.43 5.30 -5.96
CA LEU A 54 -15.82 4.98 -5.61
C LEU A 54 -15.92 4.32 -4.23
N TYR A 55 -15.01 3.40 -3.93
CA TYR A 55 -15.00 2.66 -2.67
C TYR A 55 -14.29 3.42 -1.53
N ARG A 56 -13.68 4.58 -1.82
CA ARG A 56 -12.82 5.33 -0.89
C ARG A 56 -11.72 4.45 -0.28
N ASP A 57 -11.14 3.59 -1.12
CA ASP A 57 -10.09 2.64 -0.76
C ASP A 57 -8.89 2.81 -1.71
N PRO A 58 -8.04 3.85 -1.49
CA PRO A 58 -6.87 4.09 -2.33
C PRO A 58 -5.85 2.94 -2.28
N ALA A 59 -5.86 2.13 -1.22
CA ALA A 59 -5.02 0.94 -1.13
C ALA A 59 -5.42 -0.14 -2.17
N LEU A 60 -6.62 -0.08 -2.74
CA LEU A 60 -7.03 -0.98 -3.82
C LEU A 60 -6.14 -0.84 -5.06
N ALA A 61 -5.81 0.39 -5.46
CA ALA A 61 -4.94 0.64 -6.61
C ALA A 61 -3.53 0.06 -6.36
N TYR A 62 -3.00 0.27 -5.15
CA TYR A 62 -1.71 -0.31 -4.76
C TYR A 62 -1.72 -1.84 -4.82
N ARG A 63 -2.74 -2.48 -4.22
CA ARG A 63 -2.88 -3.95 -4.24
C ARG A 63 -3.01 -4.50 -5.67
N HIS A 64 -3.69 -3.77 -6.56
CA HIS A 64 -3.81 -4.14 -7.97
C HIS A 64 -2.48 -4.07 -8.74
N LEU A 65 -1.71 -2.99 -8.53
CA LEU A 65 -0.38 -2.83 -9.13
C LEU A 65 0.60 -3.87 -8.58
N LYS A 66 0.58 -4.11 -7.28
CA LYS A 66 1.40 -5.12 -6.60
C LYS A 66 1.15 -6.54 -7.13
N ALA A 67 -0.08 -6.84 -7.52
CA ALA A 67 -0.46 -8.12 -8.12
C ALA A 67 -0.11 -8.23 -9.64
N SER A 68 0.42 -7.18 -10.26
CA SER A 68 0.90 -7.24 -11.65
C SER A 68 2.26 -7.92 -11.76
N PRO A 69 2.67 -8.40 -12.95
CA PRO A 69 4.01 -8.95 -13.16
C PRO A 69 5.15 -8.01 -12.75
N ALA A 70 4.98 -6.70 -12.98
CA ALA A 70 5.95 -5.69 -12.58
C ALA A 70 5.88 -5.32 -11.08
N GLY A 71 4.78 -5.69 -10.40
CA GLY A 71 4.51 -5.32 -9.00
C GLY A 71 5.49 -5.92 -8.00
N GLN A 72 6.31 -6.90 -8.38
CA GLN A 72 7.29 -7.52 -7.50
C GLN A 72 8.31 -6.53 -6.92
N ILE A 73 8.60 -5.44 -7.64
CA ILE A 73 9.52 -4.38 -7.18
C ILE A 73 8.91 -3.49 -6.08
N LEU A 74 7.59 -3.49 -5.94
CA LEU A 74 6.88 -2.69 -4.95
C LEU A 74 6.96 -3.39 -3.58
N PRO A 75 7.09 -2.65 -2.46
CA PRO A 75 7.14 -3.27 -1.16
C PRO A 75 5.83 -3.96 -0.76
N GLU A 76 5.92 -4.89 0.18
CA GLU A 76 4.71 -5.43 0.82
C GLU A 76 4.12 -4.38 1.76
N VAL A 77 2.84 -4.04 1.54
CA VAL A 77 2.08 -3.15 2.41
C VAL A 77 1.12 -3.99 3.23
N THR A 78 1.15 -3.80 4.54
CA THR A 78 0.30 -4.54 5.48
C THR A 78 -0.79 -3.64 6.01
N GLU A 79 -2.03 -4.14 6.03
CA GLU A 79 -3.13 -3.42 6.66
C GLU A 79 -2.90 -3.36 8.18
N ARG A 80 -2.69 -2.15 8.70
CA ARG A 80 -2.47 -1.84 10.10
C ARG A 80 -3.21 -0.56 10.46
N SER A 81 -3.46 -0.36 11.75
CA SER A 81 -4.04 0.90 12.23
C SER A 81 -3.08 2.07 11.99
N LEU A 82 -3.61 3.29 11.99
CA LEU A 82 -2.81 4.51 11.83
C LEU A 82 -1.71 4.59 12.89
N GLU A 83 -2.03 4.27 14.13
CA GLU A 83 -1.11 4.27 15.28
C GLU A 83 0.00 3.24 15.08
N GLN A 84 -0.34 2.04 14.63
CA GLN A 84 0.62 0.96 14.37
C GLN A 84 1.58 1.33 13.22
N CYS A 85 1.07 1.89 12.12
CA CYS A 85 1.89 2.36 11.02
C CYS A 85 2.84 3.48 11.48
N THR A 86 2.32 4.47 12.21
CA THR A 86 3.09 5.61 12.72
C THR A 86 4.20 5.16 13.66
N MET A 87 3.88 4.32 14.63
CA MET A 87 4.86 3.80 15.61
C MET A 87 5.94 2.98 14.91
N ARG A 88 5.56 2.13 13.95
CA ARG A 88 6.54 1.34 13.18
C ARG A 88 7.48 2.23 12.39
N LEU A 89 6.96 3.22 11.64
CA LEU A 89 7.78 4.13 10.86
C LEU A 89 8.77 4.89 11.76
N PHE A 90 8.31 5.45 12.87
CA PHE A 90 9.17 6.16 13.81
C PHE A 90 10.26 5.26 14.41
N ARG A 91 9.92 4.00 14.76
CA ARG A 91 10.89 3.03 15.25
C ARG A 91 11.99 2.75 14.22
N LEU A 92 11.61 2.55 12.95
CA LEU A 92 12.56 2.27 11.87
C LEU A 92 13.48 3.46 11.61
N LEU A 93 12.92 4.66 11.46
CA LEU A 93 13.70 5.90 11.25
C LEU A 93 14.69 6.14 12.40
N ARG A 94 14.24 5.96 13.65
CA ARG A 94 15.10 6.14 14.83
C ARG A 94 16.22 5.09 14.88
N ASN A 95 15.93 3.83 14.56
CA ASN A 95 16.96 2.78 14.54
C ASN A 95 18.00 3.05 13.45
N PHE A 96 17.55 3.39 12.24
CA PHE A 96 18.41 3.73 11.10
C PHE A 96 19.37 4.87 11.44
N ALA A 97 18.87 5.94 12.07
CA ALA A 97 19.70 7.05 12.53
C ALA A 97 20.65 6.64 13.68
N ARG A 98 20.16 5.88 14.67
CA ARG A 98 20.97 5.44 15.82
C ARG A 98 22.13 4.53 15.42
N GLU A 99 21.94 3.72 14.39
CA GLU A 99 22.94 2.79 13.87
C GLU A 99 23.94 3.46 12.91
N GLY A 100 23.85 4.78 12.70
CA GLY A 100 24.77 5.52 11.84
C GLY A 100 24.69 5.13 10.37
N ARG A 101 23.53 4.60 9.93
CA ARG A 101 23.36 4.05 8.58
C ARG A 101 23.52 5.11 7.49
N VAL A 102 23.23 6.37 7.80
CA VAL A 102 23.44 7.50 6.88
C VAL A 102 24.92 7.71 6.62
N GLU A 103 25.72 7.78 7.69
CA GLU A 103 27.16 7.98 7.63
C GLU A 103 27.84 6.81 6.92
N THR A 104 27.49 5.57 7.28
CA THR A 104 28.02 4.37 6.60
C THR A 104 27.69 4.35 5.11
N LEU A 105 26.48 4.78 4.72
CA LEU A 105 26.12 4.85 3.31
C LEU A 105 26.91 5.93 2.55
N LEU A 106 27.21 7.06 3.20
CA LEU A 106 28.05 8.11 2.63
C LEU A 106 29.50 7.64 2.43
N GLU A 107 30.05 6.89 3.39
CA GLU A 107 31.38 6.29 3.30
C GLU A 107 31.46 5.30 2.11
N ILE A 108 30.50 4.37 2.00
CA ILE A 108 30.45 3.39 0.90
C ILE A 108 30.28 4.09 -0.47
N ALA A 109 29.60 5.24 -0.52
CA ALA A 109 29.32 5.94 -1.76
C ALA A 109 30.45 6.90 -2.20
N GLU A 110 31.49 7.10 -1.38
CA GLU A 110 32.49 8.16 -1.57
C GLU A 110 33.24 8.06 -2.90
N ASP A 111 33.61 6.84 -3.31
CA ASP A 111 34.33 6.58 -4.57
C ASP A 111 33.40 6.12 -5.71
N GLY A 112 32.11 5.92 -5.42
CA GLY A 112 31.10 5.45 -6.35
C GLY A 112 31.18 3.95 -6.71
N ILE A 113 32.01 3.16 -6.02
CA ILE A 113 32.23 1.74 -6.31
C ILE A 113 31.95 0.92 -5.05
N ILE A 114 30.90 0.11 -5.07
CA ILE A 114 30.61 -0.82 -3.97
C ILE A 114 31.43 -2.10 -4.16
N ASP A 115 32.47 -2.26 -3.35
CA ASP A 115 33.36 -3.43 -3.39
C ASP A 115 32.78 -4.70 -2.72
N GLU A 116 33.53 -5.81 -2.72
CA GLU A 116 33.09 -7.09 -2.14
C GLU A 116 32.89 -7.04 -0.61
N ARG A 117 33.62 -6.17 0.10
CA ARG A 117 33.52 -5.98 1.55
C ARG A 117 32.37 -5.06 1.92
N GLU A 118 32.09 -4.08 1.07
CA GLU A 118 31.01 -3.12 1.24
C GLU A 118 29.66 -3.69 0.83
N ARG A 119 29.61 -4.59 -0.17
CA ARG A 119 28.37 -5.17 -0.70
C ARG A 119 27.42 -5.67 0.41
N PRO A 120 27.85 -6.49 1.39
CA PRO A 120 26.94 -6.97 2.43
C PRO A 120 26.42 -5.84 3.35
N ILE A 121 27.25 -4.82 3.59
CA ILE A 121 26.88 -3.66 4.43
C ILE A 121 25.85 -2.79 3.68
N TYR A 122 26.13 -2.52 2.41
CA TYR A 122 25.23 -1.80 1.50
C TYR A 122 23.88 -2.52 1.39
N ASP A 123 23.88 -3.83 1.17
CA ASP A 123 22.65 -4.62 1.05
C ASP A 123 21.82 -4.57 2.35
N SER A 124 22.47 -4.64 3.51
CA SER A 124 21.80 -4.46 4.82
C SER A 124 21.17 -3.08 4.97
N ILE A 125 21.86 -2.02 4.55
CA ILE A 125 21.32 -0.64 4.56
C ILE A 125 20.10 -0.55 3.64
N MET A 126 20.19 -1.13 2.44
CA MET A 126 19.12 -1.13 1.46
C MET A 126 17.89 -1.91 1.94
N ASP A 127 18.08 -3.01 2.69
CA ASP A 127 16.97 -3.75 3.30
C ASP A 127 16.24 -2.92 4.34
N GLU A 128 16.96 -2.19 5.20
CA GLU A 128 16.35 -1.27 6.17
C GLU A 128 15.61 -0.12 5.48
N LEU A 129 16.18 0.46 4.42
CA LEU A 129 15.52 1.48 3.62
C LEU A 129 14.24 0.95 2.97
N ARG A 130 14.24 -0.28 2.45
CA ARG A 130 13.04 -0.93 1.92
C ARG A 130 11.97 -1.09 2.99
N GLU A 131 12.35 -1.45 4.22
CA GLU A 131 11.40 -1.50 5.35
C GLU A 131 10.80 -0.14 5.69
N ILE A 132 11.62 0.92 5.66
CA ILE A 132 11.17 2.30 5.89
C ILE A 132 10.18 2.73 4.80
N VAL A 133 10.49 2.47 3.53
CA VAL A 133 9.59 2.78 2.40
C VAL A 133 8.28 2.01 2.53
N ALA A 134 8.33 0.72 2.86
CA ALA A 134 7.13 -0.09 3.09
C ALA A 134 6.25 0.46 4.22
N ALA A 135 6.86 0.87 5.34
CA ALA A 135 6.16 1.48 6.47
C ALA A 135 5.54 2.84 6.11
N SER A 136 6.27 3.66 5.35
CA SER A 136 5.80 4.97 4.86
C SER A 136 4.60 4.82 3.92
N LEU A 137 4.68 3.91 2.94
CA LEU A 137 3.57 3.61 2.03
C LEU A 137 2.36 3.05 2.79
N SER A 138 2.57 2.15 3.76
CA SER A 138 1.50 1.64 4.62
C SER A 138 0.79 2.77 5.36
N LEU A 139 1.55 3.72 5.92
CA LEU A 139 0.99 4.88 6.62
C LEU A 139 0.18 5.78 5.67
N SER A 140 0.74 6.10 4.49
CA SER A 140 0.09 6.94 3.48
C SER A 140 -1.24 6.34 3.01
N LEU A 141 -1.30 5.02 2.82
CA LEU A 141 -2.49 4.33 2.34
C LEU A 141 -3.56 4.17 3.44
N THR A 142 -3.15 4.04 4.71
CA THR A 142 -4.10 4.03 5.85
C THR A 142 -4.71 5.41 6.10
N GLY A 143 -3.92 6.50 6.01
CA GLY A 143 -4.37 7.86 6.31
C GLY A 143 -5.41 8.42 5.33
N ALA A 144 -5.37 7.97 4.07
CA ALA A 144 -6.24 8.49 3.01
C ALA A 144 -7.74 8.07 3.16
N GLY A 145 -8.07 7.18 4.10
CA GLY A 145 -9.46 6.78 4.41
C GLY A 145 -9.99 7.26 5.77
N GLN A 146 -9.22 8.06 6.51
CA GLN A 146 -9.52 8.48 7.88
C GLN A 146 -9.43 10.01 8.03
N GLU A 147 -10.19 10.75 7.22
CA GLU A 147 -10.36 12.19 7.46
C GLU A 147 -11.25 12.39 8.70
N LYS A 148 -10.75 13.13 9.69
CA LYS A 148 -11.59 13.62 10.79
C LYS A 148 -12.66 14.53 10.18
N THR A 149 -13.92 14.16 10.32
CA THR A 149 -15.04 15.05 9.98
C THR A 149 -14.91 16.32 10.83
N PRO A 150 -15.17 17.54 10.30
CA PRO A 150 -14.96 18.81 11.01
C PRO A 150 -15.68 18.98 12.37
N HIS A 151 -16.53 18.02 12.77
CA HIS A 151 -17.38 18.12 13.96
C HIS A 151 -16.87 17.39 15.22
N GLN A 152 -15.65 16.83 15.21
CA GLN A 152 -15.07 16.23 16.43
C GLN A 152 -14.15 17.16 17.24
N SER A 153 -14.00 18.43 16.84
CA SER A 153 -13.23 19.45 17.58
C SER A 153 -14.13 20.48 18.29
N ALA A 154 -15.30 20.06 18.76
CA ALA A 154 -16.10 20.82 19.71
C ALA A 154 -16.85 19.87 20.62
N ASN A 155 -16.20 19.44 21.71
CA ASN A 155 -16.86 19.33 22.99
C ASN A 155 -15.79 19.60 24.06
N TRP A 156 -16.07 20.65 24.82
CA TRP A 156 -15.31 21.18 25.95
C TRP A 156 -15.26 20.18 27.10
#